data_AF-X1JT33-F1
#
_entry.id   AF-X1JT33-F1
#
_cell.length_a   1.000
_cell.length_b   1.000
_cell.length_c   1.000
_cell.angle_alpha   90.00
_cell.angle_beta   90.00
_cell.angle_gamma   90.00
#
_symmetry.space_group_name_H-M   'P 1'
#
loop_
_entity.id
_entity.type
_entity.pdbx_description
1 polymer ?
#
loop_
_entity_poly.entity_id
_entity_poly.type
_entity_poly.pdbx_seq_one_letter_code
_entity_poly.pdbx_strand_id
1 'polypeptide(L)' 'GKKKERILIDLEILDDSIIISTDEIYGGKNVNIYSGSRIIFTGCFSRKGNITLSLDNRDAQVLLAEIDNDKNLYARLK' A
#
# COMPACT_ATOMS: atom_id res chain seq x y z
N GLY A 1 -3.53 1.54 -24.78
CA GLY A 1 -2.64 1.03 -23.71
C GLY A 1 -3.48 0.70 -22.50
N LYS A 2 -3.30 -0.48 -21.89
CA LYS A 2 -4.12 -0.93 -20.73
C LYS A 2 -4.05 0.15 -19.64
N LYS A 3 -5.19 0.74 -19.27
CA LYS A 3 -5.28 1.61 -18.09
C LYS A 3 -4.80 0.78 -16.90
N LYS A 4 -3.71 1.20 -16.25
CA LYS A 4 -3.26 0.59 -15.00
C LYS A 4 -4.37 0.83 -13.98
N GLU A 5 -5.12 -0.22 -13.68
CA GLU A 5 -6.24 -0.21 -12.77
C GLU A 5 -5.78 0.33 -11.41
N ARG A 6 -6.54 1.28 -10.86
CA ARG A 6 -6.31 1.77 -9.50
C ARG A 6 -6.96 0.77 -8.56
N ILE A 7 -6.15 0.17 -7.70
CA ILE A 7 -6.58 -0.76 -6.66
C ILE A 7 -6.79 0.06 -5.40
N LEU A 8 -8.02 0.03 -4.88
CA LEU A 8 -8.32 0.60 -3.58
C LEU A 8 -7.62 -0.22 -2.50
N ILE A 9 -7.05 0.48 -1.54
CA ILE A 9 -6.36 -0.11 -0.41
C ILE A 9 -6.91 0.50 0.88
N ASP A 10 -7.00 -0.34 1.90
CA ASP A 10 -7.32 0.07 3.25
C ASP A 10 -6.05 0.05 4.10
N LEU A 11 -5.95 0.99 5.03
CA LEU A 11 -4.80 1.15 5.90
C LEU A 11 -5.26 1.06 7.35
N GLU A 12 -4.63 0.16 8.10
CA GLU A 12 -4.80 0.02 9.53
C GLU A 12 -3.45 0.28 10.20
N ILE A 13 -3.44 1.21 11.16
CA ILE A 13 -2.26 1.56 11.94
C ILE A 13 -2.39 0.89 13.30
N LEU A 14 -1.45 0.01 13.60
CA LEU A 14 -1.29 -0.64 14.90
C LEU A 14 -0.13 0.01 15.67
N ASP A 15 0.04 -0.37 16.94
CA ASP A 15 1.04 0.22 17.83
C ASP A 15 2.49 0.10 17.30
N ASP A 16 2.79 -0.98 16.59
CA ASP A 16 4.14 -1.30 16.09
C ASP A 16 4.21 -1.48 14.57
N SER A 17 3.08 -1.41 13.86
CA SER A 17 3.02 -1.77 12.44
C SER A 17 1.88 -1.09 11.68
N ILE A 18 1.98 -1.10 10.35
CA ILE A 18 0.95 -0.68 9.41
C ILE A 18 0.54 -1.89 8.60
N ILE A 19 -0.76 -2.13 8.50
CA ILE A 19 -1.34 -3.14 7.63
C ILE A 19 -1.98 -2.43 6.43
N ILE A 20 -1.55 -2.85 5.25
CA ILE A 20 -2.09 -2.42 3.96
C ILE A 20 -2.89 -3.58 3.41
N SER A 21 -4.19 -3.40 3.23
CA SER A 21 -5.10 -4.46 2.81
C SER A 21 -5.78 -4.11 1.47
N THR A 22 -6.11 -5.14 0.71
CA THR A 22 -6.92 -5.05 -0.51
C THR A 22 -7.69 -6.36 -0.70
N ASP A 23 -8.44 -6.44 -1.80
CA ASP A 23 -9.17 -7.65 -2.17
C ASP A 23 -8.21 -8.82 -2.47
N GLU A 24 -8.58 -10.02 -2.01
CA GLU A 24 -7.82 -11.26 -2.18
C GLU A 24 -7.56 -11.60 -3.66
N ILE A 25 -8.36 -11.08 -4.60
CA ILE A 25 -8.09 -11.23 -6.05
C ILE A 25 -6.72 -10.68 -6.47
N TYR A 26 -6.16 -9.73 -5.69
CA TYR A 26 -4.83 -9.16 -5.90
C TYR A 26 -3.73 -9.84 -5.08
N GLY A 27 -4.06 -10.91 -4.34
CA GLY A 27 -3.13 -11.68 -3.54
C GLY A 27 -1.97 -12.27 -4.35
N GLY A 28 -0.77 -12.20 -3.79
CA GLY A 28 0.47 -12.68 -4.43
C GLY A 28 0.94 -11.83 -5.62
N LYS A 29 0.39 -10.63 -5.82
CA LYS A 29 0.80 -9.72 -6.88
C LYS A 29 1.77 -8.66 -6.37
N ASN A 30 2.76 -8.34 -7.19
CA ASN A 30 3.65 -7.20 -6.96
C ASN A 30 2.92 -5.90 -7.28
N VAL A 31 3.05 -4.93 -6.39
CA VAL A 31 2.33 -3.66 -6.46
C VAL A 31 3.22 -2.49 -6.09
N ASN A 32 2.86 -1.33 -6.65
CA ASN A 32 3.35 -0.03 -6.21
C ASN A 32 2.20 0.72 -5.54
N ILE A 33 2.45 1.32 -4.39
CA ILE A 33 1.51 2.21 -3.69
C ILE A 33 1.87 3.65 -4.02
N TYR A 34 0.85 4.43 -4.34
CA TYR A 34 0.97 5.82 -4.78
C TYR A 34 0.29 6.76 -3.81
N SER A 35 0.94 7.90 -3.56
CA SER A 35 0.33 9.14 -3.07
C SER A 35 0.23 10.11 -4.25
N GLY A 36 -0.99 10.36 -4.73
CA GLY A 36 -1.22 11.11 -5.96
C GLY A 36 -0.55 10.47 -7.20
N SER A 37 0.56 11.06 -7.66
CA SER A 37 1.37 10.57 -8.80
C SER A 37 2.71 9.95 -8.38
N ARG A 38 3.08 10.05 -7.10
CA ARG A 38 4.36 9.59 -6.56
C ARG A 38 4.23 8.16 -6.02
N ILE A 39 5.19 7.30 -6.35
CA ILE A 39 5.33 6.00 -5.69
C ILE A 39 5.95 6.23 -4.32
N ILE A 40 5.28 5.76 -3.28
CA ILE A 40 5.75 5.87 -1.89
C ILE A 40 6.17 4.53 -1.31
N PHE A 41 5.70 3.42 -1.88
CA PHE A 41 6.07 2.07 -1.47
C PHE A 41 5.97 1.09 -2.64
N THR A 42 6.79 0.04 -2.62
CA THR A 42 6.73 -1.09 -3.56
C THR A 42 6.83 -2.38 -2.79
N GLY A 43 5.92 -3.32 -3.05
CA GLY A 43 5.88 -4.58 -2.34
C GLY A 43 5.10 -5.65 -3.08
N CYS A 44 4.79 -6.73 -2.36
CA CYS A 44 3.97 -7.82 -2.86
C CYS A 44 2.89 -8.12 -1.84
N PHE A 45 1.63 -8.14 -2.27
CA PHE A 45 0.55 -8.60 -1.40
C PHE A 45 0.77 -10.06 -1.03
N SER A 46 0.50 -10.41 0.22
CA SER A 46 0.38 -11.80 0.64
C SER A 46 -0.75 -12.49 -0.14
N ARG A 47 -0.90 -13.81 0.04
CA ARG A 47 -2.02 -14.54 -0.58
C ARG A 47 -3.40 -13.98 -0.21
N LYS A 48 -3.51 -13.36 0.97
CA LYS A 48 -4.76 -12.79 1.48
C LYS A 48 -4.95 -11.32 1.10
N GLY A 49 -4.11 -10.75 0.23
CA GLY A 49 -4.24 -9.37 -0.19
C GLY A 49 -3.72 -8.35 0.84
N ASN A 50 -2.79 -8.72 1.74
CA ASN A 50 -2.26 -7.79 2.74
C ASN A 50 -0.74 -7.66 2.71
N ILE A 51 -0.23 -6.52 3.20
CA ILE A 51 1.18 -6.23 3.43
C ILE A 51 1.28 -5.65 4.84
N THR A 52 2.18 -6.18 5.65
CA THR A 52 2.47 -5.64 6.99
C THR A 52 3.86 -5.04 6.98
N LEU A 53 3.96 -3.80 7.45
CA LEU A 53 5.23 -3.09 7.61
C LEU A 53 5.38 -2.70 9.08
N SER A 54 6.51 -3.09 9.69
CA SER A 54 6.88 -2.62 11.02
C SER A 54 7.23 -1.13 10.99
N LEU A 55 6.87 -0.38 12.03
CA LEU A 55 7.10 1.06 12.11
C LEU A 55 8.59 1.43 12.21
N ASP A 56 9.47 0.51 12.56
CA ASP A 56 10.93 0.71 12.45
C ASP A 56 11.41 0.78 10.98
N ASN A 57 10.56 0.39 10.02
CA ASN A 57 10.87 0.44 8.60
C ASN A 57 10.74 1.88 8.07
N ARG A 58 11.75 2.32 7.32
CA ARG A 58 11.75 3.63 6.65
C ARG A 58 10.52 3.84 5.75
N ASP A 59 10.10 2.82 5.02
CA ASP A 59 8.94 2.90 4.14
C ASP A 59 7.62 3.02 4.93
N ALA A 60 7.54 2.39 6.10
CA ALA A 60 6.40 2.56 7.01
C ALA A 60 6.32 4.01 7.51
N GLN A 61 7.46 4.61 7.88
CA GLN A 61 7.53 6.01 8.29
C GLN A 61 7.12 6.98 7.17
N VAL A 62 7.49 6.67 5.91
CA VAL A 62 7.03 7.45 4.74
C VAL A 62 5.52 7.29 4.54
N LEU A 63 4.98 6.08 4.65
CA LEU A 63 3.55 5.83 4.55
C LEU A 63 2.77 6.60 5.61
N LEU A 64 3.20 6.57 6.88
CA LEU A 64 2.58 7.35 7.96
C LEU A 64 2.55 8.85 7.64
N ALA A 65 3.68 9.41 7.22
CA ALA A 65 3.76 10.83 6.91
C ALA A 65 2.82 11.23 5.76
N GLU A 66 2.55 10.34 4.81
CA GLU A 66 1.63 10.59 3.69
C GLU A 66 0.15 10.39 4.09
N ILE A 67 -0.16 9.46 5.00
CA ILE A 67 -1.53 9.24 5.52
C ILE A 67 -2.09 10.50 6.19
N ASP A 68 -1.27 11.20 6.97
CA ASP A 68 -1.65 12.45 7.63
C ASP A 68 -1.92 13.59 6.64
N ASN A 69 -1.40 13.49 5.41
CA ASN A 69 -1.42 14.57 4.42
C ASN A 69 -2.40 14.34 3.25
N ASP A 70 -2.75 13.09 2.90
CA ASP A 70 -3.64 12.81 1.78
C ASP A 70 -4.41 11.47 1.94
N LYS A 71 -5.73 11.52 1.73
CA LYS A 71 -6.60 10.33 1.78
C LYS A 71 -6.63 9.52 0.47
N ASN A 72 -5.85 9.92 -0.54
CA ASN A 72 -5.91 9.33 -1.89
C ASN A 72 -4.84 8.26 -2.14
N LEU A 73 -4.43 7.50 -1.12
CA LEU A 73 -3.50 6.39 -1.33
C LEU A 73 -4.16 5.28 -2.14
N TYR A 74 -3.48 4.79 -3.17
CA TYR A 74 -3.96 3.67 -3.99
C TYR A 74 -2.81 2.81 -4.50
N ALA A 75 -3.10 1.53 -4.77
CA ALA A 75 -2.15 0.61 -5.37
C ALA A 75 -2.33 0.49 -6.89
N ARG A 76 -1.26 0.06 -7.57
CA ARG A 76 -1.32 -0.45 -8.96
C ARG A 76 -0.43 -1.67 -9.08
N LEU A 77 -0.89 -2.66 -9.85
CA LEU A 77 -0.06 -3.81 -10.23
C LEU A 77 1.17 -3.35 -11.01
N LYS A 78 2.29 -4.02 -10.75
CA LYS A 78 3.55 -3.83 -11.47
C LYS A 78 3.51 -4.48 -12.86
#